data_AF-A0A961IVV8-F1
#
_entry.id   AF-A0A961IVV8-F1
#
_cell.length_a   1.000
_cell.length_b   1.000
_cell.length_c   1.000
_cell.angle_alpha   90.00
_cell.angle_beta   90.00
_cell.angle_gamma   90.00
#
_symmetry.space_group_name_H-M   'P 1'
#
loop_
_entity.id
_entity.type
_entity.pdbx_description
1 polymer ?
#
loop_
_entity_poly.entity_id
_entity_poly.type
_entity_poly.pdbx_seq_one_letter_code
_entity_poly.pdbx_strand_id
1 'polypeptide(L)'
;WDVMVSVSEVAWHRTRELGFTGSFQDSARYVELLADFIGVFDDMTDEPGHPALHPDPAVGYPEGQSLAQHLRRTGSKGLIYTSVRAPAPGGNCLVCFEPHAIQNVRPGASWDLVWDGTPHHSIAAVG
;
A
#
# COMPACT_ATOMS: atom_id res chain seq x y z
N TRP A 1 8.82 5.92 7.37
CA TRP A 1 8.49 5.04 6.23
C TRP A 1 9.14 3.70 6.46
N ASP A 2 8.37 2.63 6.35
CA ASP A 2 8.82 1.25 6.62
C ASP A 2 8.43 0.38 5.41
N VAL A 3 9.41 -0.32 4.83
CA VAL A 3 9.22 -1.21 3.69
C VAL A 3 8.21 -2.31 3.96
N MET A 4 8.10 -2.77 5.21
CA MET A 4 7.19 -3.84 5.60
C MET A 4 5.72 -3.42 5.46
N VAL A 5 5.41 -2.12 5.51
CA VAL A 5 4.08 -1.60 5.21
C VAL A 5 3.75 -1.82 3.72
N SER A 6 4.67 -1.43 2.83
CA SER A 6 4.51 -1.66 1.38
C SER A 6 4.42 -3.15 1.03
N VAL A 7 5.21 -3.99 1.69
CA VAL A 7 5.13 -5.44 1.49
C VAL A 7 3.78 -5.99 1.96
N SER A 8 3.26 -5.52 3.10
CA SER A 8 1.94 -5.95 3.62
C SER A 8 0.81 -5.62 2.65
N GLU A 9 0.83 -4.43 2.02
CA GLU A 9 -0.14 -4.04 0.99
C GLU A 9 -0.10 -4.99 -0.21
N VAL A 10 1.11 -5.20 -0.77
CA VAL A 10 1.31 -6.09 -1.93
C VAL A 10 0.89 -7.52 -1.61
N ALA A 11 1.29 -8.05 -0.45
CA ALA A 11 0.96 -9.39 -0.02
C ALA A 11 -0.55 -9.59 0.14
N TRP A 12 -1.25 -8.61 0.75
CA TRP A 12 -2.70 -8.66 0.91
C TRP A 12 -3.43 -8.69 -0.44
N HIS A 13 -3.01 -7.82 -1.38
CA HIS A 13 -3.60 -7.75 -2.72
C HIS A 13 -3.34 -9.02 -3.53
N ARG A 14 -2.11 -9.55 -3.48
CA ARG A 14 -1.75 -10.80 -4.18
C ARG A 14 -2.47 -12.00 -3.59
N THR A 15 -2.58 -12.09 -2.26
CA THR A 15 -3.35 -13.14 -1.58
C THR A 15 -4.82 -13.11 -2.01
N ARG A 16 -5.43 -11.91 -2.09
CA ARG A 16 -6.80 -11.74 -2.56
C ARG A 16 -6.98 -12.17 -4.02
N GLU A 17 -6.02 -11.85 -4.89
CA GLU A 17 -6.01 -12.28 -6.29
C GLU A 17 -5.97 -13.81 -6.42
N LEU A 18 -5.05 -14.47 -5.69
CA LEU A 18 -4.97 -15.93 -5.62
C LEU A 18 -6.27 -16.56 -5.09
N GLY A 19 -6.95 -15.88 -4.17
CA GLY A 19 -8.27 -16.27 -3.69
C GLY A 19 -9.33 -16.35 -4.78
N PHE A 20 -9.25 -15.54 -5.84
CA PHE A 20 -10.18 -15.62 -6.97
C PHE A 20 -9.94 -16.82 -7.88
N THR A 21 -8.70 -17.35 -7.91
CA THR A 21 -8.36 -18.55 -8.68
C THR A 21 -8.55 -19.82 -7.87
N GLY A 22 -8.60 -19.71 -6.55
CA GLY A 22 -8.64 -20.85 -5.62
C GLY A 22 -7.31 -21.60 -5.51
N SER A 23 -6.22 -21.08 -6.12
CA SER A 23 -4.89 -21.66 -6.07
C SER A 23 -3.94 -20.72 -5.34
N PHE A 24 -3.41 -21.18 -4.22
CA PHE A 24 -2.42 -20.46 -3.42
C PHE A 24 -1.03 -21.06 -3.59
N GLN A 25 -0.69 -21.48 -4.80
CA GLN A 25 0.60 -22.09 -5.10
C GLN A 25 1.36 -21.15 -6.03
N ASP A 26 2.08 -20.22 -5.42
CA ASP A 26 2.69 -19.09 -6.12
C ASP A 26 3.95 -18.59 -5.40
N SER A 27 4.86 -18.02 -6.18
CA SER A 27 6.05 -17.35 -5.66
C SER A 27 6.32 -16.11 -6.49
N ALA A 28 6.48 -14.96 -5.84
CA ALA A 28 6.72 -13.69 -6.50
C ALA A 28 7.86 -12.93 -5.82
N ARG A 29 8.74 -12.37 -6.66
CA ARG A 29 9.81 -11.46 -6.21
C ARG A 29 9.38 -10.02 -6.43
N TYR A 30 9.46 -9.22 -5.37
CA TYR A 30 9.21 -7.79 -5.40
C TYR A 30 10.50 -7.03 -5.10
N VAL A 31 10.67 -5.89 -5.76
CA VAL A 31 11.79 -4.98 -5.52
C VAL A 31 11.22 -3.71 -4.88
N GLU A 32 11.75 -3.35 -3.73
CA GLU A 32 11.46 -2.06 -3.11
C GLU A 32 11.89 -0.92 -4.05
N LEU A 33 11.05 0.10 -4.17
CA LEU A 33 11.43 1.34 -4.85
C LEU A 33 11.55 2.45 -3.81
N LEU A 34 12.78 2.93 -3.63
CA LEU A 34 13.06 4.12 -2.84
C LEU A 34 12.85 5.34 -3.73
N ALA A 35 12.05 6.30 -3.28
CA ALA A 35 11.76 7.53 -4.01
C ALA A 35 11.62 8.71 -3.05
N ASP A 36 11.97 9.89 -3.54
CA ASP A 36 11.74 11.14 -2.85
C ASP A 36 10.45 11.78 -3.36
N PHE A 37 9.72 12.45 -2.47
CA PHE A 37 8.45 13.11 -2.79
C PHE A 37 8.57 14.60 -2.44
N ILE A 38 8.36 15.48 -3.42
CA ILE A 38 8.51 16.92 -3.25
C ILE A 38 7.13 17.59 -3.18
N GLY A 39 6.85 18.27 -2.07
CA GLY A 39 5.64 19.05 -1.90
C GLY A 39 5.08 18.94 -0.48
N VAL A 40 3.91 19.55 -0.28
CA VAL A 40 3.08 19.36 0.91
C VAL A 40 1.98 18.39 0.53
N PHE A 41 1.75 17.41 1.39
CA PHE A 41 0.71 16.40 1.24
C PHE A 41 -0.27 16.57 2.39
N ASP A 42 -1.57 16.39 2.11
CA ASP A 42 -2.56 16.31 3.17
C ASP A 42 -2.25 15.09 4.04
N ASP A 43 -2.51 15.19 5.34
CA ASP A 43 -2.24 14.13 6.31
C ASP A 43 -3.54 13.84 7.06
N MET A 44 -3.94 12.56 7.07
CA MET A 44 -5.12 12.08 7.81
C MET A 44 -4.77 11.01 8.85
N THR A 45 -3.50 10.94 9.26
CA THR A 45 -3.02 9.93 10.23
C THR A 45 -3.60 10.12 11.64
N ASP A 46 -4.19 11.28 11.94
CA ASP A 46 -4.94 11.57 13.15
C ASP A 46 -6.45 11.26 13.03
N GLU A 47 -6.91 10.76 11.88
CA GLU A 47 -8.30 10.38 11.60
C GLU A 47 -8.49 8.86 11.35
N PRO A 48 -8.05 7.96 12.27
CA PRO A 48 -8.09 6.51 12.02
C PRO A 48 -9.51 5.93 11.86
N GLY A 49 -10.54 6.67 12.26
CA GLY A 49 -11.94 6.28 12.09
C GLY A 49 -12.58 6.73 10.77
N HIS A 50 -11.83 7.41 9.89
CA HIS A 50 -12.36 7.91 8.63
C HIS A 50 -12.80 6.73 7.73
N PRO A 51 -13.99 6.77 7.08
CA PRO A 51 -14.50 5.66 6.26
C PRO A 51 -13.57 5.20 5.13
N ALA A 52 -12.77 6.11 4.56
CA ALA A 52 -11.72 5.79 3.58
C ALA A 52 -10.63 4.83 4.12
N LEU A 53 -10.47 4.74 5.44
CA LEU A 53 -9.55 3.84 6.13
C LEU A 53 -10.27 2.59 6.68
N HIS A 54 -11.45 2.26 6.15
CA HIS A 54 -12.13 1.05 6.52
C HIS A 54 -11.41 -0.19 5.93
N PRO A 55 -11.13 -1.23 6.73
CA PRO A 55 -10.35 -2.39 6.25
C PRO A 55 -11.11 -3.24 5.23
N ASP A 56 -12.44 -3.26 5.26
CA ASP A 56 -13.26 -3.91 4.21
C ASP A 56 -13.19 -3.10 2.90
N PRO A 57 -12.66 -3.67 1.80
CA PRO A 57 -12.63 -3.02 0.48
C PRO A 57 -13.98 -2.54 -0.03
N ALA A 58 -15.08 -3.22 0.31
CA ALA A 58 -16.42 -2.83 -0.12
C ALA A 58 -16.86 -1.47 0.46
N VAL A 59 -16.25 -1.05 1.57
CA VAL A 59 -16.47 0.24 2.23
C VAL A 59 -15.31 1.20 1.94
N GLY A 60 -14.08 0.76 2.21
CA GLY A 60 -12.90 1.62 2.14
C GLY A 60 -12.58 2.09 0.73
N TYR A 61 -12.79 1.26 -0.31
CA TYR A 61 -12.44 1.67 -1.68
C TYR A 61 -13.36 2.76 -2.23
N PRO A 62 -14.69 2.66 -2.17
CA PRO A 62 -15.57 3.76 -2.60
C PRO A 62 -15.28 5.07 -1.86
N GLU A 63 -15.11 5.02 -0.53
CA GLU A 63 -14.85 6.20 0.30
C GLU A 63 -13.48 6.81 0.02
N GLY A 64 -12.43 5.98 -0.09
CA GLY A 64 -11.09 6.43 -0.44
C GLY A 64 -11.00 7.00 -1.86
N GLN A 65 -11.73 6.42 -2.82
CA GLN A 65 -11.82 6.96 -4.18
C GLN A 65 -12.54 8.32 -4.20
N SER A 66 -13.63 8.45 -3.46
CA SER A 66 -14.36 9.72 -3.32
C SER A 66 -13.49 10.81 -2.70
N LEU A 67 -12.78 10.49 -1.61
CA LEU A 67 -11.83 11.37 -0.94
C LEU A 67 -10.70 11.80 -1.88
N ALA A 68 -10.05 10.84 -2.56
CA ALA A 68 -8.98 11.14 -3.51
C ALA A 68 -9.47 12.04 -4.67
N GLN A 69 -10.68 11.83 -5.18
CA GLN A 69 -11.27 12.71 -6.20
C GLN A 69 -11.55 14.12 -5.67
N HIS A 70 -12.02 14.24 -4.42
CA HIS A 70 -12.20 15.54 -3.78
C HIS A 70 -10.86 16.29 -3.64
N LEU A 71 -9.86 15.65 -3.05
CA LEU A 71 -8.52 16.21 -2.83
C LEU A 71 -7.86 16.66 -4.15
N ARG A 72 -7.96 15.84 -5.20
CA ARG A 72 -7.46 16.22 -6.53
C ARG A 72 -8.15 17.46 -7.10
N ARG A 73 -9.46 17.62 -6.88
CA ARG A 73 -10.21 18.81 -7.35
C ARG A 73 -9.87 20.07 -6.57
N THR A 74 -9.48 19.95 -5.31
CA THR A 74 -9.09 21.09 -4.47
C THR A 74 -7.61 21.44 -4.60
N GLY A 75 -6.86 20.72 -5.44
CA GLY A 75 -5.45 21.02 -5.74
C GLY A 75 -4.44 20.34 -4.83
N SER A 76 -4.85 19.33 -4.06
CA SER A 76 -3.93 18.50 -3.28
C SER A 76 -2.97 17.72 -4.17
N LYS A 77 -1.73 17.56 -3.71
CA LYS A 77 -0.69 16.76 -4.38
C LYS A 77 -0.77 15.28 -4.02
N GLY A 78 -1.48 14.94 -2.94
CA GLY A 78 -1.52 13.58 -2.41
C GLY A 78 -1.91 13.56 -0.93
N LEU A 79 -1.95 12.36 -0.37
CA LEU A 79 -2.49 12.09 0.96
C LEU A 79 -1.59 11.08 1.69
N ILE A 80 -1.22 11.41 2.92
CA ILE A 80 -0.58 10.52 3.89
C ILE A 80 -1.68 9.93 4.77
N TYR A 81 -1.71 8.62 4.91
CA TYR A 81 -2.75 7.91 5.66
C TYR A 81 -2.22 6.65 6.34
N THR A 82 -2.89 6.18 7.39
CA THR A 82 -2.51 4.94 8.07
C THR A 82 -2.86 3.71 7.24
N SER A 83 -1.93 2.77 7.09
CA SER A 83 -2.18 1.47 6.45
C SER A 83 -3.17 0.65 7.26
N VAL A 84 -4.11 0.03 6.54
CA VAL A 84 -5.10 -0.91 7.08
C VAL A 84 -4.72 -2.37 6.82
N ARG A 85 -3.51 -2.61 6.29
CA ARG A 85 -2.97 -3.94 5.94
C ARG A 85 -1.75 -4.32 6.75
N ALA A 86 -0.91 -3.34 7.11
CA ALA A 86 0.24 -3.59 7.95
C ALA A 86 -0.20 -3.98 9.38
N PRO A 87 0.41 -5.02 9.99
CA PRO A 87 0.11 -5.43 11.35
C PRO A 87 0.53 -4.36 12.38
N ALA A 88 -0.18 -4.27 13.51
CA ALA A 88 0.10 -3.32 14.58
C ALA A 88 1.59 -3.36 15.02
N PRO A 89 2.27 -2.21 15.18
CA PRO A 89 1.72 -0.85 15.27
C PRO A 89 1.33 -0.20 13.92
N GLY A 90 1.34 -0.95 12.82
CA GLY A 90 0.95 -0.48 11.49
C GLY A 90 2.03 0.40 10.89
N GLY A 91 1.61 1.36 10.07
CA GLY A 91 2.48 2.38 9.52
C GLY A 91 1.73 3.25 8.53
N ASN A 92 2.43 4.19 7.90
CA ASN A 92 1.80 5.15 7.01
C ASN A 92 2.05 4.78 5.54
N CYS A 93 1.04 5.03 4.72
CA CYS A 93 1.06 5.00 3.27
C CYS A 93 1.01 6.43 2.73
N LEU A 94 1.50 6.60 1.50
CA LEU A 94 1.39 7.82 0.72
C LEU A 94 0.74 7.48 -0.61
N VAL A 95 -0.29 8.24 -0.99
CA VAL A 95 -0.72 8.32 -2.38
C VAL A 95 -0.29 9.68 -2.94
N CYS A 96 0.41 9.65 -4.07
CA CYS A 96 0.82 10.85 -4.79
C CYS A 96 -0.04 10.99 -6.06
N PHE A 97 -0.71 12.13 -6.23
CA PHE A 97 -1.57 12.40 -7.38
C PHE A 97 -0.82 13.03 -8.56
N GLU A 98 0.39 13.54 -8.32
CA GLU A 98 1.19 14.27 -9.28
C GLU A 98 2.50 13.53 -9.57
N PRO A 99 2.62 12.83 -10.73
CA PRO A 99 3.82 12.06 -11.04
C PRO A 99 5.12 12.87 -11.01
N HIS A 100 5.07 14.17 -11.33
CA HIS A 100 6.24 15.05 -11.31
C HIS A 100 6.77 15.34 -9.90
N ALA A 101 5.99 15.06 -8.84
CA ALA A 101 6.45 15.19 -7.46
C ALA A 101 7.36 14.03 -7.03
N ILE A 102 7.40 12.93 -7.79
CA ILE A 102 8.21 11.73 -7.51
C ILE A 102 9.60 11.90 -8.12
N GLN A 103 10.65 11.81 -7.31
CA GLN A 103 12.03 12.06 -7.71
C GLN A 103 12.95 10.94 -7.21
N ASN A 104 14.17 10.88 -7.77
CA ASN A 104 15.26 10.01 -7.29
C ASN A 104 14.88 8.53 -7.10
N VAL A 105 14.00 8.01 -7.97
CA VAL A 105 13.54 6.62 -7.93
C VAL A 105 14.71 5.68 -8.16
N ARG A 106 14.92 4.75 -7.23
CA ARG A 106 16.00 3.75 -7.28
C ARG A 106 15.56 2.44 -6.63
N PRO A 107 16.10 1.30 -7.05
CA PRO A 107 15.83 0.03 -6.40
C PRO A 107 16.40 0.01 -4.98
N GLY A 108 15.66 -0.62 -4.07
CA GLY A 108 16.04 -0.96 -2.70
C GLY A 108 16.17 -2.47 -2.51
N ALA A 109 15.75 -2.96 -1.34
CA ALA A 109 15.78 -4.39 -1.04
C ALA A 109 14.84 -5.20 -1.93
N SER A 110 15.16 -6.47 -2.16
CA SER A 110 14.27 -7.42 -2.85
C SER A 110 13.69 -8.41 -1.85
N TRP A 111 12.45 -8.82 -2.09
CA TRP A 111 11.66 -9.67 -1.20
C TRP A 111 10.98 -10.77 -1.98
N ASP A 112 11.18 -12.02 -1.54
CA ASP A 112 10.45 -13.17 -2.05
C ASP A 112 9.23 -13.43 -1.16
N LEU A 113 8.05 -13.45 -1.78
CA LEU A 113 6.79 -13.85 -1.16
C LEU A 113 6.37 -15.19 -1.73
N VAL A 114 6.08 -16.15 -0.86
CA VAL A 114 5.71 -17.53 -1.26
C VAL A 114 4.41 -17.95 -0.59
N TRP A 115 3.46 -18.42 -1.39
CA TRP A 115 2.24 -19.09 -0.96
C TRP A 115 2.39 -20.59 -1.26
N ASP A 116 2.27 -21.43 -0.22
CA ASP A 116 2.45 -22.88 -0.32
C ASP A 116 1.12 -23.62 -0.08
N GLY A 117 0.16 -23.39 -0.97
CA GLY A 117 -1.15 -24.02 -0.94
C GLY A 117 -2.13 -23.40 0.06
N THR A 118 -1.76 -22.32 0.77
CA THR A 118 -2.64 -21.60 1.71
C THR A 118 -2.58 -20.09 1.51
N PRO A 119 -3.58 -19.32 1.98
CA PRO A 119 -3.55 -17.85 1.95
C PRO A 119 -2.42 -17.23 2.80
N HIS A 120 -1.79 -18.02 3.68
CA HIS A 120 -0.63 -17.56 4.43
C HIS A 120 0.60 -17.56 3.54
N HIS A 121 1.25 -16.42 3.43
CA HIS A 121 2.52 -16.28 2.73
C HIS A 121 3.69 -16.29 3.72
N SER A 122 4.84 -16.74 3.23
CA SER A 122 6.12 -16.46 3.86
C SER A 122 6.82 -15.30 3.13
N ILE A 123 7.69 -14.58 3.84
CA ILE A 123 8.49 -13.49 3.31
C ILE A 123 9.97 -13.74 3.63
N ALA A 124 10.84 -13.55 2.65
CA ALA A 124 12.28 -13.60 2.83
C ALA A 124 12.96 -12.44 2.07
N ALA A 125 13.96 -11.82 2.72
CA ALA A 125 14.84 -10.88 2.02
C ALA A 125 15.74 -11.64 1.05
N VAL A 126 15.93 -11.10 -0.14
CA VAL A 126 16.87 -11.62 -1.14
C VAL A 126 18.24 -11.00 -0.90
N GLY A 127 19.26 -11.84 -0.70
CA GLY A 127 20.65 -11.45 -0.48
C GLY A 127 21.42 -11.17 -1.77
#